data_AF-A0A3C2EEQ1-F1
#
_entry.id   AF-A0A3C2EEQ1-F1
#
_cell.length_a   1.000
_cell.length_b   1.000
_cell.length_c   1.000
_cell.angle_alpha   90.00
_cell.angle_beta   90.00
_cell.angle_gamma   90.00
#
_symmetry.space_group_name_H-M   'P 1'
#
loop_
_entity.id
_entity.type
_entity.pdbx_description
1 polymer ?
#
loop_
_entity_poly.entity_id
_entity_poly.type
_entity_poly.pdbx_seq_one_letter_code
_entity_poly.pdbx_strand_id
1 'polypeptide(L)'
;MTFQLNSKILLPGILLFLSFELFSQNCLYLAYDGFQYDQNIPLNGLSGGTGWLAPWDVQVGNTDIPGYQTQAQSLEYSDVQTAGGKAIGGKDYLTAGRFLD
;
A
#
# COMPACT_ATOMS: atom_id res chain seq x y z
N MET A 1 42.61 27.47 16.78
CA MET A 1 41.54 27.97 17.67
C MET A 1 40.59 26.80 17.92
N THR A 2 40.77 26.09 19.02
CA THR A 2 40.12 24.80 19.28
C THR A 2 38.80 25.04 20.00
N PHE A 3 37.68 24.76 19.33
CA PHE A 3 36.34 24.91 19.90
C PHE A 3 36.10 23.78 20.91
N GLN A 4 36.15 24.10 22.21
CA GLN A 4 35.80 23.15 23.27
C GLN A 4 34.27 23.14 23.42
N LEU A 5 33.60 22.10 22.91
CA LEU A 5 32.17 21.92 23.13
C LEU A 5 31.91 21.50 24.59
N ASN A 6 31.03 22.24 25.27
CA ASN A 6 30.69 22.04 26.67
C ASN A 6 29.70 20.85 26.82
N SER A 7 30.14 19.76 27.45
CA SER A 7 29.36 18.53 27.64
C SER A 7 28.06 18.73 28.42
N LYS A 8 27.96 19.77 29.25
CA LYS A 8 26.76 20.10 30.04
C LYS A 8 25.61 20.65 29.18
N ILE A 9 25.92 21.19 28.00
CA ILE A 9 24.95 21.70 27.01
C ILE A 9 24.64 20.63 25.95
N LEU A 10 25.61 19.75 25.68
CA LEU A 10 25.50 18.68 24.69
C LEU A 10 24.44 17.64 25.06
N LEU A 11 24.38 17.24 26.34
CA LEU A 11 23.48 16.18 26.82
C LEU A 11 21.98 16.51 26.67
N PRO A 12 21.47 17.69 27.12
CA PRO A 12 20.06 18.04 26.90
C PRO A 12 19.73 18.32 25.43
N GLY A 13 20.67 18.84 24.65
CA GLY A 13 20.49 19.09 23.21
C GLY A 13 20.30 17.80 22.40
N ILE A 14 21.08 16.76 22.71
CA ILE A 14 20.94 15.42 22.09
C ILE A 14 19.62 14.77 22.50
N LEU A 15 19.21 14.89 23.77
CA LEU A 15 17.93 14.35 24.25
C LEU A 15 16.72 14.98 23.53
N LEU A 16 16.78 16.29 23.28
CA LEU A 16 15.74 17.01 22.54
C LEU A 16 15.69 16.56 21.07
N PHE A 17 16.85 16.40 20.41
CA PHE A 17 16.94 15.94 19.02
C PHE A 17 16.42 14.50 18.82
N LEU A 18 16.71 13.58 19.76
CA LEU A 18 16.22 12.20 19.73
C LEU A 18 14.71 12.08 19.90
N SER A 19 14.05 13.04 20.57
CA SER A 19 12.60 13.03 20.75
C SER A 19 11.80 13.44 19.49
N PHE A 20 12.44 14.06 18.49
CA PHE A 20 11.78 14.42 17.22
C PHE A 20 11.63 13.25 16.25
N GLU A 21 12.41 12.18 16.39
CA GLU A 21 12.41 11.06 15.44
C GLU A 21 11.36 9.96 15.73
N LEU A 22 10.58 10.09 16.81
CA LEU A 22 9.67 9.02 17.26
C LEU A 22 8.24 9.10 16.73
N PHE A 23 7.93 10.07 15.86
CA PHE A 23 6.63 10.11 15.17
C PHE A 23 6.68 9.44 13.81
N SER A 24 7.17 8.19 13.73
CA SER A 24 6.78 7.32 12.63
C SER A 24 5.35 6.88 12.91
N GLN A 25 4.37 7.56 12.29
CA GLN A 25 2.99 7.11 12.35
C GLN A 25 2.92 5.71 11.73
N ASN A 26 2.55 4.71 12.53
CA ASN A 26 2.09 3.45 11.97
C ASN A 26 0.83 3.75 11.17
N CYS A 27 0.95 3.80 9.85
CA CYS A 27 -0.18 3.96 8.96
C CYS A 27 -0.97 2.65 9.03
N LEU A 28 -1.94 2.59 9.95
CA LEU A 28 -2.81 1.44 10.10
C LEU A 28 -3.79 1.44 8.93
N TYR A 29 -3.54 0.59 7.94
CA TYR A 29 -4.50 0.38 6.86
C TYR A 29 -5.73 -0.34 7.40
N LEU A 30 -6.92 0.24 7.19
CA LEU A 30 -8.20 -0.44 7.46
C LEU A 30 -8.30 -1.72 6.62
N ALA A 31 -7.90 -1.63 5.36
CA ALA A 31 -7.70 -2.76 4.48
C ALA A 31 -6.60 -2.47 3.46
N TYR A 32 -5.90 -3.51 3.03
CA TYR A 32 -4.78 -3.42 2.10
C TYR A 32 -4.77 -4.64 1.19
N ASP A 33 -4.41 -4.47 -0.07
CA ASP A 33 -4.06 -5.56 -0.96
C ASP A 33 -2.97 -5.09 -1.90
N GLY A 34 -1.80 -5.70 -1.76
CA GLY A 34 -0.63 -5.38 -2.57
C GLY A 34 -0.65 -6.00 -3.97
N PHE A 35 -1.74 -6.68 -4.34
CA PHE A 35 -1.90 -7.41 -5.60
C PHE A 35 -0.72 -8.33 -5.91
N GLN A 36 -0.22 -9.03 -4.90
CA GLN A 36 0.85 -10.04 -5.02
C GLN A 36 0.29 -11.35 -5.57
N TYR A 37 -0.23 -11.27 -6.79
CA TYR A 37 -0.74 -12.39 -7.57
C TYR A 37 0.09 -12.56 -8.84
N ASP A 38 -0.11 -13.67 -9.56
CA ASP A 38 0.43 -13.80 -10.91
C ASP A 38 -0.13 -12.69 -11.81
N GLN A 39 0.60 -12.35 -12.87
CA GLN A 39 0.19 -11.29 -13.79
C GLN A 39 -0.79 -11.82 -14.83
N ASN A 40 -1.72 -10.97 -15.28
CA ASN A 40 -2.70 -11.27 -16.31
C ASN A 40 -3.61 -12.46 -15.95
N ILE A 41 -3.97 -12.60 -14.67
CA ILE A 41 -5.01 -13.52 -14.21
C ILE A 41 -6.28 -12.76 -13.82
N PRO A 42 -7.47 -13.40 -13.88
CA PRO A 42 -8.71 -12.71 -13.59
C PRO A 42 -8.78 -12.26 -12.13
N LEU A 43 -9.35 -11.07 -11.89
CA LEU A 43 -9.48 -10.54 -10.53
C LEU A 43 -10.53 -11.30 -9.71
N ASN A 44 -11.57 -11.82 -10.37
CA ASN A 44 -12.68 -12.52 -9.72
C ASN A 44 -12.21 -13.73 -8.90
N GLY A 45 -12.58 -13.77 -7.63
CA GLY A 45 -12.22 -14.85 -6.69
C GLY A 45 -10.83 -14.74 -6.09
N LEU A 46 -10.01 -13.75 -6.47
CA LEU A 46 -8.71 -13.55 -5.84
C LEU A 46 -8.86 -13.02 -4.41
N SER A 47 -8.06 -13.58 -3.51
CA SER A 47 -8.05 -13.23 -2.09
C SER A 47 -6.60 -13.09 -1.62
N GLY A 48 -6.31 -11.92 -1.06
CA GLY A 48 -4.99 -11.54 -0.61
C GLY A 48 -5.08 -10.22 0.14
N GLY A 49 -3.96 -9.80 0.71
CA GLY A 49 -3.94 -8.65 1.60
C GLY A 49 -4.67 -8.91 2.92
N THR A 50 -5.15 -7.83 3.56
CA THR A 50 -5.76 -7.85 4.90
C THR A 50 -6.92 -6.86 5.00
N GLY A 51 -7.84 -7.07 5.95
CA GLY A 51 -8.98 -6.17 6.22
C GLY A 51 -10.17 -6.33 5.27
N TRP A 52 -10.26 -7.47 4.57
CA TRP A 52 -11.33 -7.78 3.63
C TRP A 52 -12.11 -9.00 4.09
N LEU A 53 -13.44 -8.90 4.07
CA LEU A 53 -14.36 -9.96 4.49
C LEU A 53 -14.47 -11.11 3.47
N ALA A 54 -14.23 -10.80 2.19
CA ALA A 54 -14.41 -11.73 1.08
C ALA A 54 -13.35 -11.52 -0.02
N PRO A 55 -13.14 -12.51 -0.91
CA PRO A 55 -12.39 -12.34 -2.14
C PRO A 55 -12.98 -11.23 -3.03
N TRP A 56 -12.23 -10.81 -4.03
CA TRP A 56 -12.73 -9.92 -5.08
C TRP A 56 -13.93 -10.54 -5.82
N ASP A 57 -14.99 -9.76 -6.00
CA ASP A 57 -16.16 -10.10 -6.81
C ASP A 57 -16.22 -9.17 -8.02
N VAL A 58 -16.12 -9.73 -9.22
CA VAL A 58 -16.33 -9.01 -10.49
C VAL A 58 -17.74 -9.32 -10.95
N GLN A 59 -18.51 -8.30 -11.32
CA GLN A 59 -19.91 -8.44 -11.69
C GLN A 59 -20.16 -9.60 -12.68
N VAL A 60 -21.16 -10.43 -12.39
CA VAL A 60 -21.50 -11.65 -13.15
C VAL A 60 -20.41 -12.74 -13.10
N GLY A 61 -19.43 -12.62 -12.21
CA GLY A 61 -18.31 -13.56 -12.12
C GLY A 61 -17.40 -13.54 -13.35
N ASN A 62 -17.29 -12.40 -14.04
CA ASN A 62 -16.53 -12.29 -15.28
C ASN A 62 -15.02 -12.61 -15.05
N THR A 63 -14.46 -13.49 -15.88
CA THR A 63 -13.05 -13.92 -15.85
C THR A 63 -12.29 -13.64 -17.15
N ASP A 64 -12.82 -12.81 -18.05
CA ASP A 64 -12.22 -12.51 -19.34
C ASP A 64 -10.93 -11.68 -19.20
N ILE A 65 -9.95 -12.01 -20.03
CA ILE A 65 -8.66 -11.33 -20.17
C ILE A 65 -8.44 -10.96 -21.65
N PRO A 66 -8.15 -9.70 -22.03
CA PRO A 66 -8.06 -8.55 -21.14
C PRO A 66 -9.42 -8.21 -20.52
N GLY A 67 -9.43 -7.61 -19.34
CA GLY A 67 -10.65 -7.27 -18.58
C GLY A 67 -10.31 -6.76 -17.17
N TYR A 68 -11.00 -7.29 -16.17
CA TYR A 68 -10.67 -7.09 -14.75
C TYR A 68 -9.61 -8.13 -14.33
N GLN A 69 -8.37 -7.69 -14.15
CA GLN A 69 -7.23 -8.59 -13.94
C GLN A 69 -6.09 -7.93 -13.17
N THR A 70 -5.16 -8.74 -12.69
CA THR A 70 -3.94 -8.29 -12.01
C THR A 70 -2.82 -7.99 -13.00
N GLN A 71 -1.97 -7.02 -12.67
CA GLN A 71 -0.72 -6.74 -13.36
C GLN A 71 0.39 -6.43 -12.37
N ALA A 72 1.64 -6.67 -12.78
CA ALA A 72 2.77 -6.18 -12.03
C ALA A 72 2.92 -4.66 -12.15
N GLN A 73 3.65 -4.12 -11.18
CA GLN A 73 4.06 -2.72 -11.09
C GLN A 73 2.88 -1.77 -11.01
N SER A 74 2.68 -1.18 -9.84
CA SER A 74 1.74 -0.09 -9.65
C SER A 74 2.14 1.17 -10.43
N LEU A 75 1.20 2.11 -10.53
CA LEU A 75 1.46 3.41 -11.14
C LEU A 75 2.32 4.25 -10.21
N GLU A 76 3.39 4.85 -10.74
CA GLU A 76 4.33 5.68 -10.00
C GLU A 76 3.93 7.16 -10.10
N TYR A 77 3.87 7.83 -8.95
CA TYR A 77 3.65 9.27 -8.84
C TYR A 77 4.69 9.86 -7.88
N SER A 78 5.20 11.07 -8.18
CA SER A 78 6.35 11.68 -7.48
C SER A 78 6.19 11.78 -5.96
N ASP A 79 4.96 11.98 -5.50
CA ASP A 79 4.64 12.29 -4.10
C ASP A 79 3.77 11.23 -3.44
N VAL A 80 3.60 10.07 -4.08
CA VAL A 80 2.79 8.96 -3.57
C VAL A 80 3.68 7.74 -3.39
N GLN A 81 3.65 7.14 -2.20
CA GLN A 81 4.32 5.86 -1.98
C GLN A 81 3.63 4.77 -2.81
N THR A 82 4.40 4.14 -3.68
CA THR A 82 3.93 3.02 -4.49
C THR A 82 4.40 1.70 -3.87
N ALA A 83 3.50 0.71 -3.80
CA ALA A 83 3.84 -0.63 -3.34
C ALA A 83 3.06 -1.69 -4.12
N GLY A 84 3.68 -2.85 -4.34
CA GLY A 84 3.02 -4.02 -4.91
C GLY A 84 2.68 -3.93 -6.40
N GLY A 85 1.80 -4.83 -6.83
CA GLY A 85 1.17 -4.80 -8.15
C GLY A 85 -0.12 -3.98 -8.14
N LYS A 86 -0.86 -4.04 -9.25
CA LYS A 86 -2.14 -3.34 -9.42
C LYS A 86 -3.23 -4.27 -9.96
N ALA A 87 -4.49 -3.94 -9.65
CA ALA A 87 -5.61 -4.36 -10.48
C ALA A 87 -5.81 -3.36 -11.63
N ILE A 88 -6.18 -3.88 -12.80
CA ILE A 88 -6.68 -3.10 -13.92
C ILE A 88 -8.10 -3.55 -14.25
N GLY A 89 -8.87 -2.67 -14.89
CA GLY A 89 -10.24 -2.96 -15.32
C GLY A 89 -10.65 -2.03 -16.46
N GLY A 90 -11.91 -2.13 -16.89
CA GLY A 90 -12.53 -1.14 -17.80
C GLY A 90 -12.67 -1.56 -19.27
N LYS A 91 -12.53 -2.85 -19.61
CA LYS A 91 -12.91 -3.33 -20.95
C LYS A 91 -14.42 -3.39 -21.15
N ASP A 92 -15.17 -3.60 -20.07
CA ASP A 92 -16.62 -3.70 -20.05
C ASP A 92 -17.21 -2.72 -19.02
N TYR A 93 -18.48 -2.34 -19.19
CA TYR A 93 -19.25 -1.54 -18.21
C TYR A 93 -19.67 -2.38 -16.99
N LEU A 94 -18.72 -3.13 -16.44
CA LEU A 94 -18.89 -3.95 -15.23
C LEU A 94 -18.26 -3.25 -14.03
N THR A 95 -18.40 -3.85 -12.86
CA THR A 95 -17.80 -3.38 -11.61
C THR A 95 -17.07 -4.51 -10.92
N ALA A 96 -16.11 -4.16 -10.07
CA ALA A 96 -15.41 -5.10 -9.20
C ALA A 96 -15.26 -4.50 -7.81
N GLY A 97 -15.40 -5.32 -6.78
CA GLY A 97 -15.32 -4.87 -5.40
C GLY A 97 -15.27 -6.04 -4.41
N ARG A 98 -15.17 -5.70 -3.12
CA ARG A 98 -15.27 -6.63 -2.00
C ARG A 98 -15.58 -5.87 -0.72
N PHE A 99 -16.10 -6.56 0.28
CA PHE A 99 -16.48 -5.96 1.56
C PHE A 99 -15.30 -5.87 2.53
N LEU A 100 -15.31 -4.85 3.39
CA LEU A 100 -14.40 -4.73 4.53
C LEU A 100 -14.84 -5.70 5.64
N ASP A 101 -13.87 -6.19 6.43
CA ASP A 101 -14.09 -6.99 7.65
C ASP A 101 -14.44 -6.09 8.86
#